data_AF-A0A3S9T1A1-F1
#
_entry.id   AF-A0A3S9T1A1-F1
#
_cell.length_a   1.000
_cell.length_b   1.000
_cell.length_c   1.000
_cell.angle_alpha   90.00
_cell.angle_beta   90.00
_cell.angle_gamma   90.00
#
_symmetry.space_group_name_H-M   'P 1'
#
loop_
_entity.id
_entity.type
_entity.pdbx_description
1 polymer ?
#
loop_
_entity_poly.entity_id
_entity_poly.type
_entity_poly.pdbx_seq_one_letter_code
_entity_poly.pdbx_strand_id
1 'polypeptide(L)' 'MLQKLLTGQLDLDSLLTDLIKEFIQKLLKAELIEFLNYEKYDPKSKNSGNSRNGYYTRNLKTKYGNI' A
#
# COMPACT_ATOMS: atom_id res chain seq x y z
N MET A 1 14.25 10.69 1.21
CA MET A 1 13.12 11.34 0.49
C MET A 1 13.03 12.81 0.87
N LEU A 2 12.86 13.15 2.16
CA LEU A 2 12.85 14.54 2.66
C LEU A 2 14.11 15.36 2.29
N GLN A 3 15.31 14.75 2.38
CA GLN A 3 16.55 15.41 1.94
C GLN A 3 16.57 15.74 0.44
N LYS A 4 15.95 14.90 -0.41
CA LYS A 4 15.91 15.12 -1.87
C LYS A 4 14.93 16.23 -2.27
N LEU A 5 13.91 16.45 -1.44
CA LEU A 5 12.98 17.57 -1.59
C LEU A 5 13.68 18.90 -1.28
N LEU A 6 14.45 18.96 -0.19
CA LEU A 6 15.22 20.17 0.18
C LEU A 6 16.31 20.53 -0.84
N THR A 7 16.85 19.55 -1.57
CA THR A 7 17.86 19.79 -2.61
C THR A 7 17.26 20.13 -3.98
N GLY A 8 15.93 20.25 -4.11
CA GLY A 8 15.24 20.54 -5.36
C GLY A 8 15.28 19.40 -6.39
N GLN A 9 15.74 18.21 -5.98
CA GLN A 9 15.83 17.02 -6.85
C GLN A 9 14.50 16.27 -6.97
N LEU A 10 13.49 16.64 -6.17
CA LEU A 10 12.18 16.01 -6.16
C LEU A 10 11.08 17.06 -6.23
N ASP A 11 10.11 16.82 -7.10
CA ASP A 11 8.88 17.62 -7.17
C ASP A 11 7.94 17.29 -6.01
N LEU A 12 7.28 18.31 -5.45
CA LEU A 12 6.36 18.19 -4.31
C LEU A 12 5.15 17.33 -4.66
N ASP A 13 4.60 17.49 -5.86
CA ASP A 13 3.41 16.75 -6.32
C ASP A 13 3.70 15.25 -6.48
N SER A 14 4.88 14.93 -6.97
CA SER A 14 5.37 13.54 -7.05
C SER A 14 5.50 12.91 -5.66
N LEU A 15 6.07 13.65 -4.69
CA LEU A 15 6.19 13.17 -3.31
C LEU A 15 4.82 12.91 -2.68
N LEU A 16 3.88 13.85 -2.84
CA LEU A 16 2.53 13.70 -2.30
C LEU A 16 1.82 12.49 -2.92
N THR A 17 2.01 12.28 -4.22
CA THR A 17 1.43 11.13 -4.94
C THR A 17 1.99 9.81 -4.40
N ASP A 18 3.30 9.70 -4.21
CA ASP A 18 3.94 8.51 -3.62
C ASP A 18 3.46 8.26 -2.19
N LEU A 19 3.30 9.31 -1.38
CA LEU A 19 2.76 9.19 -0.03
C LEU A 19 1.33 8.63 -0.04
N ILE A 20 0.48 9.10 -0.96
CA ILE A 20 -0.88 8.59 -1.12
C ILE A 20 -0.85 7.12 -1.56
N LYS A 21 0.02 6.74 -2.50
CA LYS A 21 0.19 5.34 -2.91
C LYS A 21 0.55 4.46 -1.72
N GLU A 22 1.56 4.85 -0.93
CA GLU A 22 1.95 4.11 0.26
C GLU A 22 0.83 4.00 1.29
N PHE A 23 0.08 5.10 1.50
CA PHE A 23 -1.04 5.11 2.43
C PHE A 23 -2.14 4.15 2.01
N ILE A 24 -2.55 4.16 0.73
CA ILE A 24 -3.54 3.22 0.18
C ILE A 24 -3.06 1.78 0.34
N GLN A 25 -1.80 1.50 0.05
CA GLN A 25 -1.23 0.16 0.20
C GLN A 25 -1.23 -0.32 1.66
N LYS A 26 -0.96 0.57 2.63
CA LYS A 26 -1.04 0.26 4.06
C LYS A 26 -2.48 -0.01 4.49
N LEU A 27 -3.42 0.84 4.06
CA LEU A 27 -4.84 0.71 4.37
C LEU A 27 -5.42 -0.61 3.83
N LEU A 28 -5.16 -0.95 2.57
CA LEU A 28 -5.62 -2.22 1.97
C LEU A 28 -5.02 -3.44 2.68
N LYS A 29 -3.77 -3.37 3.16
CA LYS A 29 -3.17 -4.45 3.94
C LYS A 29 -3.85 -4.62 5.30
N ALA A 30 -4.19 -3.51 5.97
CA ALA A 30 -4.93 -3.52 7.23
C ALA A 30 -6.33 -4.12 7.05
N GLU A 31 -7.06 -3.69 6.01
CA GLU A 31 -8.37 -4.28 5.67
C GLU A 31 -8.27 -5.78 5.38
N LEU A 32 -7.23 -6.23 4.69
CA LEU A 32 -7.00 -7.65 4.43
C LEU A 32 -6.69 -8.45 5.71
N ILE A 33 -5.99 -7.86 6.68
CA ILE A 33 -5.75 -8.47 7.99
C ILE A 33 -7.06 -8.65 8.74
N GLU A 34 -7.88 -7.60 8.82
CA GLU A 34 -9.20 -7.64 9.45
C GLU A 34 -10.12 -8.66 8.77
N PHE A 35 -10.18 -8.65 7.44
CA PHE A 35 -11.03 -9.58 6.67
C PHE A 35 -10.64 -11.04 6.88
N LEU A 36 -9.33 -11.36 6.90
CA LEU A 36 -8.84 -12.72 7.10
C LEU A 36 -8.75 -13.11 8.57
N ASN A 37 -8.81 -12.14 9.48
CA ASN A 37 -8.61 -12.29 10.92
C ASN A 37 -7.25 -12.92 11.29
N TYR A 38 -6.23 -12.69 10.47
CA TYR A 38 -4.85 -13.12 10.75
C TYR A 38 -3.81 -12.27 10.01
N GLU A 39 -2.64 -12.15 10.63
CA GLU A 39 -1.49 -11.42 10.10
C GLU A 39 -0.71 -12.21 9.04
N LYS A 40 0.08 -11.51 8.22
CA LYS A 40 0.92 -12.20 7.23
C LYS A 40 1.89 -13.15 7.95
N TYR A 41 1.85 -14.43 7.59
CA TYR A 41 2.61 -15.53 8.20
C TYR A 41 2.19 -15.93 9.62
N ASP A 42 1.04 -15.47 10.10
CA ASP A 42 0.50 -15.90 11.39
C ASP A 42 0.19 -17.42 11.36
N PRO A 43 0.63 -18.22 12.36
CA PRO A 43 0.25 -19.62 12.49
C PRO A 43 -1.26 -19.89 12.49
N LYS A 44 -2.09 -18.93 12.94
CA LYS A 44 -3.56 -18.98 12.88
C LYS A 44 -4.11 -19.13 11.46
N SER A 45 -3.32 -18.76 10.45
CA SER A 45 -3.72 -18.92 9.04
C SER A 45 -3.83 -20.38 8.59
N LYS A 46 -3.18 -21.33 9.28
CA LYS A 46 -3.20 -22.75 8.91
C LYS A 46 -4.62 -23.30 9.07
N ASN A 47 -5.11 -24.01 8.05
CA ASN A 47 -6.46 -24.57 8.01
C ASN A 47 -7.59 -23.51 8.10
N SER A 48 -7.32 -22.24 7.80
CA SER A 48 -8.33 -21.16 7.79
C SER A 48 -9.30 -21.22 6.59
N GLY A 49 -9.01 -22.03 5.58
CA GLY A 49 -9.82 -22.13 4.36
C GLY A 49 -9.61 -21.00 3.34
N ASN A 50 -8.92 -19.91 3.72
CA ASN A 50 -8.60 -18.80 2.82
C ASN A 50 -7.18 -18.30 3.06
N SER A 51 -6.29 -18.52 2.09
CA SER A 51 -4.86 -18.18 2.18
C SER A 51 -4.54 -16.94 1.34
N ARG A 52 -3.71 -16.05 1.90
CA ARG A 52 -3.11 -14.94 1.14
C ARG A 52 -2.32 -15.46 -0.07
N ASN A 53 -2.62 -14.95 -1.25
CA ASN A 53 -2.04 -15.44 -2.52
C ASN A 53 -1.30 -14.33 -3.30
N GLY A 54 -0.40 -13.62 -2.62
CA GLY A 54 0.43 -12.58 -3.23
C GLY A 54 -0.29 -11.25 -3.45
N TYR A 55 0.15 -10.50 -4.46
CA TYR A 55 -0.32 -9.16 -4.80
C TYR A 55 -0.44 -9.01 -6.32
N TYR A 56 -1.22 -8.03 -6.76
CA TYR A 56 -1.31 -7.62 -8.15
C TYR A 56 -1.14 -6.11 -8.29
N THR A 57 -0.69 -5.67 -9.45
CA THR A 57 -0.55 -4.24 -9.76
C THR A 57 -1.85 -3.71 -10.35
N ARG A 58 -2.28 -2.53 -9.91
CA ARG A 58 -3.44 -1.83 -10.45
C ARG A 58 -3.15 -0.34 -10.55
N ASN A 59 -3.41 0.23 -11.72
CA ASN A 59 -3.40 1.69 -11.91
C ASN A 59 -4.74 2.26 -11.48
N LEU A 60 -4.72 3.24 -10.58
CA LEU A 60 -5.92 3.89 -10.06
C LEU A 60 -6.05 5.29 -10.62
N LYS A 61 -7.21 5.60 -11.20
CA LYS A 61 -7.57 6.98 -11.59
C LYS A 61 -8.00 7.75 -10.35
N THR A 62 -7.25 8.77 -9.98
CA THR A 62 -7.57 9.64 -8.84
C THR A 62 -7.60 11.11 -9.29
N LYS A 63 -8.06 12.00 -8.40
CA LYS A 63 -8.00 13.45 -8.64
C LYS A 63 -6.57 13.99 -8.78
N TYR A 64 -5.56 13.23 -8.35
CA TYR A 64 -4.14 13.58 -8.45
C TYR A 64 -3.47 12.95 -9.68
N GLY A 65 -4.26 12.35 -10.58
CA GLY A 65 -3.78 11.62 -11.75
C GLY A 65 -3.82 10.10 -11.55
N ASN A 66 -3.14 9.40 -12.47
CA ASN A 66 -3.02 7.94 -12.41
C ASN A 66 -1.91 7.57 -11.42
N ILE A 67 -2.28 6.79 -10.40
CA ILE A 67 -1.35 6.33 -9.37
C ILE A 67 -1.15 4.81 -9.42
#